data_AF-V4RWK3-F1
#
_entry.id   AF-V4RWK3-F1
#
_cell.length_a   1.000
_cell.length_b   1.000
_cell.length_c   1.000
_cell.angle_alpha   90.00
_cell.angle_beta   90.00
_cell.angle_gamma   90.00
#
_symmetry.space_group_name_H-M   'P 1'
#
loop_
_entity.id
_entity.type
_entity.pdbx_description
1 polymer ?
#
loop_
_entity_poly.entity_id
_entity_poly.type
_entity_poly.pdbx_seq_one_letter_code
_entity_poly.pdbx_strand_id
1 'polypeptide(L)' 'MLSCREMSELSSDIMESHLSLKNRWAVYMHLRMCPRCKLYLEQLKLTSEVLQKLPLDKQPVDSAAILKQLKLPED' A
#
# COMPACT_ATOMS: atom_id res chain seq x y z
N MET A 1 -6.87 4.03 21.46
CA MET A 1 -5.67 4.57 20.78
C MET A 1 -5.26 3.56 19.73
N LEU A 2 -5.03 4.00 18.49
CA LEU A 2 -4.42 3.10 17.49
C LEU A 2 -3.04 2.68 18.00
N SER A 3 -2.75 1.40 17.90
CA SER A 3 -1.40 0.84 18.06
C SER A 3 -0.58 1.04 16.78
N CYS A 4 0.74 0.95 16.89
CA CYS A 4 1.62 1.03 15.72
C CYS A 4 1.31 -0.07 14.68
N ARG A 5 0.85 -1.25 15.14
CA ARG A 5 0.44 -2.35 14.27
C ARG A 5 -0.82 -2.01 13.47
N GLU A 6 -1.86 -1.52 14.14
CA GLU A 6 -3.10 -1.11 13.47
C GLU A 6 -2.84 0.06 12.51
N MET A 7 -1.89 0.96 12.82
CA MET A 7 -1.43 1.98 11.87
C MET A 7 -0.86 1.33 10.60
N SER A 8 0.02 0.34 10.75
CA SER A 8 0.62 -0.37 9.62
C SER A 8 -0.42 -1.11 8.78
N GLU A 9 -1.46 -1.68 9.40
CA GLU A 9 -2.54 -2.36 8.69
C GLU A 9 -3.40 -1.36 7.90
N LEU A 10 -3.62 -0.15 8.45
CA LEU A 10 -4.31 0.95 7.76
C LEU A 10 -3.46 1.64 6.68
N SER A 11 -2.17 1.28 6.52
CA SER A 11 -1.26 1.98 5.61
C SER A 11 -1.72 1.92 4.14
N SER A 12 -2.26 0.80 3.70
CA SER A 12 -2.86 0.64 2.36
C SER A 12 -4.06 1.58 2.18
N ASP A 13 -4.98 1.61 3.15
CA ASP A 13 -6.16 2.49 3.11
C ASP A 13 -5.77 3.98 3.14
N ILE A 14 -4.69 4.32 3.86
CA ILE A 14 -4.11 5.67 3.87
C ILE A 14 -3.60 6.04 2.47
N MET A 15 -2.92 5.11 1.78
CA MET A 15 -2.38 5.34 0.43
C MET A 15 -3.46 5.46 -0.63
N GLU A 16 -4.53 4.67 -0.50
CA GLU A 16 -5.67 4.69 -1.43
C GLU A 16 -6.73 5.75 -1.08
N SER A 17 -6.52 6.52 -0.01
CA SER A 17 -7.42 7.56 0.50
C SER A 17 -8.80 7.08 0.98
N HIS A 18 -8.98 5.77 1.15
CA HIS A 18 -10.22 5.09 1.58
C HIS A 18 -10.45 5.11 3.10
N LEU A 19 -10.04 6.18 3.78
CA LEU A 19 -10.20 6.28 5.24
C LEU A 19 -11.57 6.83 5.64
N SER A 20 -12.28 6.06 6.47
CA SER A 20 -13.44 6.56 7.22
C SER A 20 -13.06 7.78 8.11
N LEU A 21 -13.99 8.71 8.31
CA LEU A 21 -13.75 9.95 9.08
C LEU A 21 -13.22 9.68 10.50
N LYS A 22 -13.68 8.59 11.13
CA LYS A 22 -13.21 8.14 12.45
C LYS A 22 -11.73 7.73 12.43
N ASN A 23 -11.32 6.97 11.41
CA ASN A 23 -9.94 6.52 11.28
C ASN A 23 -8.99 7.67 10.96
N ARG A 24 -9.44 8.68 10.19
CA ARG A 24 -8.64 9.90 9.94
C ARG A 24 -8.25 10.61 11.25
N TRP A 25 -9.20 10.78 12.16
CA TRP A 25 -8.94 11.39 13.46
C TRP A 25 -8.02 10.55 14.34
N ALA A 26 -8.23 9.23 14.36
CA ALA A 26 -7.40 8.32 15.14
C ALA A 26 -5.94 8.32 14.64
N VAL A 27 -5.73 8.28 13.31
CA VAL A 27 -4.40 8.36 12.68
C VAL A 27 -3.74 9.70 13.01
N TYR A 28 -4.47 10.81 12.85
CA TYR A 28 -3.95 12.15 13.16
C TYR A 28 -3.44 12.27 14.60
N MET A 29 -4.22 11.77 15.57
CA MET A 29 -3.82 11.75 16.98
C MET A 29 -2.59 10.86 17.19
N HIS A 30 -2.57 9.67 16.59
CA HIS A 30 -1.45 8.74 16.72
C HIS A 30 -0.15 9.32 16.16
N LEU A 31 -0.17 9.95 14.99
CA LEU A 31 1.00 10.57 14.37
C LEU A 31 1.57 11.74 15.18
N ARG A 32 0.73 12.45 15.95
CA ARG A 32 1.20 13.47 16.90
C ARG A 32 1.90 12.89 18.12
N MET A 33 1.51 11.69 18.55
CA MET A 33 2.07 11.05 19.75
C MET A 33 3.23 10.09 19.44
N CYS A 34 3.34 9.60 18.21
CA CYS A 34 4.33 8.61 17.80
C CYS A 34 5.15 9.09 16.59
N PRO A 35 6.35 9.67 16.82
CA PRO A 35 7.20 10.16 15.73
C PRO A 35 7.71 9.02 14.83
N ARG A 36 7.84 7.80 15.36
CA ARG A 36 8.26 6.61 14.59
C ARG A 36 7.25 6.25 13.51
N CYS A 37 5.96 6.33 13.80
CA CYS A 37 4.92 6.07 12.81
C CYS A 37 4.84 7.17 11.75
N LYS A 38 5.20 8.42 12.09
CA LYS A 38 5.35 9.50 11.11
C LYS A 38 6.48 9.20 10.12
N LEU A 39 7.66 8.83 10.62
CA LEU A 39 8.80 8.43 9.78
C LEU A 39 8.47 7.22 8.90
N TYR A 40 7.77 6.22 9.45
CA TYR A 40 7.31 5.06 8.69
C TYR A 40 6.42 5.46 7.50
N LEU A 41 5.45 6.37 7.70
CA LEU A 41 4.60 6.85 6.61
C LEU A 41 5.38 7.65 5.57
N GLU A 42 6.33 8.48 5.99
CA GLU A 42 7.21 9.21 5.07
C GLU A 42 8.04 8.24 4.22
N GLN A 43 8.63 7.20 4.82
CA GLN A 43 9.37 6.16 4.10
C GLN A 43 8.47 5.40 3.12
N LEU A 44 7.26 5.03 3.53
CA LEU A 44 6.33 4.31 2.68
C LEU A 44 5.90 5.16 1.48
N LYS A 45 5.62 6.45 1.71
CA LYS A 45 5.29 7.42 0.66
C LYS A 45 6.45 7.58 -0.32
N LEU A 46 7.68 7.76 0.17
CA LEU A 46 8.87 7.85 -0.68
C LEU A 46 9.06 6.59 -1.53
N THR A 47 8.93 5.41 -0.92
CA THR A 47 9.01 4.13 -1.63
C THR A 47 7.97 4.06 -2.76
N SER A 48 6.72 4.45 -2.48
CA SER A 48 5.65 4.47 -3.48
C SER A 48 5.95 5.44 -4.63
N GLU A 49 6.38 6.66 -4.32
CA GLU A 49 6.72 7.67 -5.34
C GLU A 49 7.89 7.22 -6.23
N VAL A 50 8.90 6.57 -5.64
CA VAL A 50 10.02 6.00 -6.40
C VAL A 50 9.54 4.89 -7.33
N LEU A 51 8.70 3.98 -6.83
CA LEU A 51 8.13 2.89 -7.65
C LEU A 51 7.25 3.41 -8.79
N GLN A 52 6.47 4.46 -8.56
CA GLN A 52 5.63 5.09 -9.61
C GLN A 52 6.46 5.77 -10.70
N LYS A 53 7.64 6.29 -10.37
CA LYS A 53 8.57 6.95 -11.30
C LYS A 53 9.49 5.97 -12.02
N LEU A 54 9.60 4.74 -11.52
CA LEU A 54 10.40 3.72 -12.17
C LEU A 54 9.73 3.39 -13.52
N PRO A 55 10.48 3.33 -14.62
CA PRO A 55 9.98 2.83 -15.90
C PRO A 55 9.78 1.32 -15.76
N LEU A 56 8.71 0.93 -15.08
CA LEU A 56 8.18 -0.43 -15.17
C LEU A 56 7.71 -0.56 -16.60
N ASP A 57 8.33 -1.48 -17.33
CA ASP A 57 8.01 -1.74 -18.72
C ASP A 57 6.55 -2.22 -18.76
N LYS A 58 5.63 -1.30 -19.03
CA LYS A 58 4.19 -1.57 -19.16
C LYS A 58 3.91 -2.21 -20.52
N GLN A 59 4.81 -3.07 -21.00
CA GLN A 59 4.48 -3.89 -22.15
C GLN A 59 3.23 -4.66 -21.80
N PRO A 60 2.21 -4.67 -22.70
CA PRO A 60 1.03 -5.47 -22.48
C PRO A 60 1.48 -6.92 -22.31
N VAL A 61 1.40 -7.40 -21.08
CA VAL A 61 1.65 -8.79 -20.77
C VAL A 61 0.48 -9.57 -21.36
N ASP A 62 0.77 -10.44 -22.33
CA ASP A 62 -0.22 -11.35 -22.88
C ASP A 62 -0.61 -12.38 -21.81
N SER A 63 -1.61 -12.03 -21.01
CA SER A 63 -2.15 -12.87 -19.95
C SER A 63 -2.68 -14.20 -20.50
N ALA A 64 -3.17 -14.24 -21.75
CA ALA A 64 -3.64 -15.47 -22.39
C ALA A 64 -2.46 -16.41 -22.72
N ALA A 65 -1.32 -15.87 -23.14
CA ALA A 65 -0.10 -16.66 -23.34
C ALA A 65 0.43 -17.26 -22.03
N ILE A 66 0.40 -16.49 -20.94
CA ILE A 66 0.80 -16.97 -19.61
C ILE A 66 -0.14 -18.09 -19.13
N LEU A 67 -1.45 -17.92 -19.28
CA LEU A 67 -2.44 -18.94 -18.89
C LEU A 67 -2.26 -20.26 -19.64
N LYS A 68 -1.91 -20.20 -20.93
CA LYS A 68 -1.60 -21.40 -21.73
C LYS A 68 -0.34 -22.13 -21.26
N GLN A 69 0.68 -21.39 -20.82
CA GLN A 69 1.93 -21.97 -20.32
C GLN A 69 1.78 -22.58 -18.92
N LEU A 70 0.87 -22.05 -18.11
CA LEU A 70 0.67 -22.53 -16.74
C LEU A 70 0.01 -23.91 -16.66
N LYS A 71 -0.47 -24.50 -17.78
CA LYS A 71 -1.12 -25.83 -17.87
C LYS A 71 -1.72 -26.24 -16.52
N LEU A 72 -2.75 -25.50 -16.09
CA LEU A 72 -3.63 -26.01 -15.05
C LEU A 72 -4.20 -27.31 -15.64
N PRO A 73 -4.01 -28.47 -14.98
CA PRO A 73 -4.69 -29.67 -15.40
C PRO A 73 -6.19 -29.35 -15.44
N GLU A 74 -6.80 -29.48 -16.63
CA GLU A 74 -8.25 -29.50 -16.75
C GLU A 74 -8.70 -30.84 -16.17
N ASP A 75 -9.06 -30.82 -14.89
CA ASP A 75 -9.92 -31.83 -14.25
C ASP A 75 -11.38 -31.36 -14.32
#